data_AF-A0AAU7E5L9-F1
#
_entry.id   AF-A0AAU7E5L9-F1
#
_cell.length_a   1.000
_cell.length_b   1.000
_cell.length_c   1.000
_cell.angle_alpha   90.00
_cell.angle_beta   90.00
_cell.angle_gamma   90.00
#
_symmetry.space_group_name_H-M   'P 1'
#
loop_
_entity.id
_entity.type
_entity.pdbx_description
1 polymer ?
#
loop_
_entity_poly.entity_id
_entity_poly.type
_entity_poly.pdbx_seq_one_letter_code
_entity_poly.pdbx_strand_id
1 'polypeptide(L)'
;MMKSCLSKTRLSAIVPFSERRAALINFAKKNGFVLKKYKYERGLCYFVSKKELKALLREFENSNKNNFYFSGSYPLQKAFEEVKEFLKDLK
;
A
#
# COMPACT_ATOMS: atom_id res chain seq x y z
N MET A 1 -24.23 -12.75 -8.08
CA MET A 1 -23.00 -12.12 -8.60
C MET A 1 -22.94 -10.66 -8.14
N MET A 2 -22.33 -10.37 -6.98
CA MET A 2 -22.17 -8.98 -6.53
C MET A 2 -20.95 -8.34 -7.19
N LYS A 3 -21.20 -7.45 -8.15
CA LYS A 3 -20.24 -6.49 -8.68
C LYS A 3 -19.83 -5.53 -7.55
N SER A 4 -18.76 -5.79 -6.80
CA SER A 4 -18.17 -4.79 -5.91
C SER A 4 -16.92 -4.16 -6.53
N CYS A 5 -17.15 -3.36 -7.57
CA CYS A 5 -16.18 -2.32 -7.91
C CYS A 5 -16.14 -1.33 -6.74
N LEU A 6 -14.97 -1.14 -6.12
CA LEU A 6 -14.65 -0.11 -5.09
C LEU A 6 -14.77 -0.51 -3.60
N SER A 7 -14.52 -1.77 -3.20
CA SER A 7 -14.24 -2.03 -1.78
C SER A 7 -12.93 -1.35 -1.39
N LYS A 8 -13.02 -0.32 -0.54
CA LYS A 8 -11.86 0.29 0.09
C LYS A 8 -11.48 -0.56 1.29
N THR A 9 -10.30 -1.15 1.26
CA THR A 9 -9.80 -2.01 2.33
C THR A 9 -8.98 -1.18 3.31
N ARG A 10 -9.08 -1.50 4.61
CA ARG A 10 -8.22 -0.89 5.63
C ARG A 10 -6.78 -1.30 5.37
N LEU A 11 -5.86 -0.34 5.33
CA LEU A 11 -4.45 -0.60 5.07
C LEU A 11 -3.85 -1.52 6.16
N SER A 12 -4.32 -1.44 7.39
CA SER A 12 -3.90 -2.32 8.49
C SER A 12 -4.32 -3.77 8.34
N ALA A 13 -5.32 -4.07 7.51
CA ALA A 13 -5.70 -5.45 7.19
C ALA A 13 -4.79 -6.07 6.12
N ILE A 14 -4.03 -5.25 5.40
CA ILE A 14 -3.12 -5.66 4.33
C ILE A 14 -1.68 -5.65 4.86
N VAL A 15 -1.29 -4.56 5.51
CA VAL A 15 0.03 -4.31 6.09
C VAL A 15 -0.16 -4.18 7.60
N PRO A 16 -0.01 -5.27 8.38
CA PRO A 16 -0.38 -5.31 9.80
C PRO A 16 0.55 -4.53 10.73
N PHE A 17 1.79 -4.26 10.31
CA PHE A 17 2.77 -3.52 11.12
C PHE A 17 2.75 -2.01 10.86
N SER A 18 2.79 -1.21 11.93
CA SER A 18 2.71 0.26 11.86
C SER A 18 3.86 0.89 11.09
N GLU A 19 5.09 0.41 11.29
CA GLU A 19 6.29 0.92 10.60
C GLU A 19 6.22 0.69 9.09
N ARG A 20 5.80 -0.51 8.67
CA ARG A 20 5.60 -0.88 7.25
C ARG A 20 4.51 -0.02 6.62
N ARG A 21 3.40 0.22 7.33
CA ARG A 21 2.35 1.14 6.88
C ARG A 21 2.88 2.56 6.72
N ALA A 22 3.62 3.07 7.69
CA ALA A 22 4.18 4.41 7.64
C ALA A 22 5.12 4.57 6.43
N ALA A 23 5.99 3.58 6.19
CA ALA A 23 6.85 3.55 5.02
C ALA A 23 6.04 3.57 3.71
N LEU A 24 5.00 2.73 3.60
CA LEU A 24 4.14 2.69 2.43
C LEU A 24 3.37 4.00 2.21
N ILE A 25 2.84 4.62 3.27
CA ILE A 25 2.14 5.91 3.20
C ILE A 25 3.10 7.02 2.76
N ASN A 26 4.33 7.03 3.29
CA ASN A 26 5.34 8.00 2.89
C ASN A 26 5.76 7.80 1.43
N PHE A 27 5.91 6.56 0.98
CA PHE A 27 6.17 6.24 -0.42
C PHE A 27 5.02 6.71 -1.32
N ALA A 28 3.77 6.43 -0.92
CA ALA A 28 2.59 6.87 -1.66
C ALA A 28 2.58 8.40 -1.81
N LYS A 29 2.79 9.15 -0.72
CA LYS A 29 2.87 10.60 -0.73
C LYS A 29 3.99 11.13 -1.64
N LYS A 30 5.19 10.55 -1.57
CA LYS A 30 6.34 10.94 -2.42
C LYS A 30 6.05 10.77 -3.91
N ASN A 31 5.23 9.78 -4.27
CA ASN A 31 4.84 9.50 -5.65
C ASN A 31 3.47 10.11 -6.03
N GLY A 32 2.95 11.06 -5.26
CA GLY A 32 1.71 11.78 -5.60
C GLY A 32 0.40 11.01 -5.37
N PHE A 33 0.45 9.86 -4.68
CA PHE A 33 -0.75 9.10 -4.34
C PHE A 33 -1.41 9.61 -3.05
N VAL A 34 -2.69 9.95 -3.15
CA VAL A 34 -3.49 10.42 -1.99
C VAL A 34 -4.28 9.25 -1.39
N LEU A 35 -3.74 8.64 -0.33
CA LEU A 35 -4.46 7.62 0.43
C LEU A 35 -5.53 8.26 1.33
N LYS A 36 -6.76 7.74 1.29
CA LYS A 36 -7.85 8.27 2.13
C LYS A 36 -7.61 7.95 3.59
N LYS A 37 -7.48 9.00 4.41
CA LYS A 37 -7.25 8.94 5.85
C LYS A 37 -8.54 9.29 6.58
N TYR A 38 -8.92 8.46 7.55
CA TYR A 38 -10.08 8.67 8.42
C TYR A 38 -9.62 8.68 9.89
N LYS A 39 -10.17 9.63 10.67
CA LYS A 39 -9.93 9.73 12.11
C LYS A 39 -11.05 8.99 12.84
N TYR A 40 -10.70 8.07 13.72
CA TYR A 40 -11.60 7.35 14.62
C TYR A 40 -11.17 7.65 16.08
N GLU A 41 -12.02 7.32 17.05
CA GLU A 41 -11.73 7.48 18.48
C GLU A 41 -10.43 6.75 18.89
N ARG A 42 -10.16 5.60 18.28
CA ARG A 42 -8.96 4.78 18.53
C ARG A 42 -7.76 5.12 17.64
N GLY A 43 -7.80 6.25 16.94
CA GLY A 43 -6.68 6.75 16.13
C GLY A 43 -6.98 6.84 14.63
N LEU A 44 -5.91 6.80 13.82
CA LEU A 44 -5.96 7.08 12.38
C LEU A 44 -5.97 5.79 11.56
N CYS A 45 -6.92 5.67 10.64
CA CYS A 45 -6.98 4.57 9.68
C CYS A 45 -6.84 5.06 8.24
N TYR A 46 -6.06 4.33 7.45
CA TYR A 46 -5.92 4.56 6.01
C TYR A 46 -6.72 3.50 5.26
N PHE A 47 -7.37 3.92 4.20
CA PHE A 47 -8.13 3.05 3.32
C PHE A 47 -7.59 3.16 1.90
N VAL A 48 -7.49 2.02 1.23
CA VAL A 48 -6.92 1.92 -0.10
C VAL A 48 -7.75 0.94 -0.94
N SER A 49 -7.93 1.27 -2.21
CA SER A 49 -8.57 0.39 -3.18
C SER A 49 -7.55 -0.53 -3.85
N LYS A 50 -8.03 -1.66 -4.42
CA LYS A 50 -7.20 -2.56 -5.23
C LYS A 50 -6.50 -1.83 -6.39
N LYS A 51 -7.16 -0.82 -7.00
CA LYS A 51 -6.58 -0.03 -8.10
C LYS A 51 -5.40 0.82 -7.63
N GLU A 52 -5.56 1.51 -6.51
CA GLU A 52 -4.50 2.32 -5.90
C GLU A 52 -3.31 1.45 -5.47
N LEU A 53 -3.56 0.27 -4.87
CA LEU A 53 -2.49 -0.68 -4.52
C LEU A 53 -1.72 -1.17 -5.73
N LYS A 54 -2.41 -1.53 -6.83
CA LYS A 54 -1.76 -1.96 -8.07
C LYS A 54 -0.91 -0.85 -8.69
N ALA A 55 -1.40 0.40 -8.64
CA ALA A 55 -0.65 1.54 -9.15
C ALA A 55 0.61 1.82 -8.30
N LEU A 56 0.47 1.80 -6.96
CA LEU A 56 1.61 1.93 -6.05
C LEU A 56 2.65 0.83 -6.24
N LEU A 57 2.19 -0.41 -6.42
CA LEU A 57 3.07 -1.55 -6.63
C LEU A 57 3.85 -1.41 -7.94
N ARG A 58 3.18 -1.01 -9.03
CA ARG A 58 3.85 -0.76 -10.31
C ARG A 58 4.92 0.32 -10.16
N GLU A 59 4.64 1.36 -9.40
CA GLU A 59 5.58 2.46 -9.23
C GLU A 59 6.77 2.12 -8.35
N PHE A 60 6.57 1.26 -7.34
CA PHE A 60 7.66 0.66 -6.60
C PHE A 60 8.55 -0.23 -7.48
N GLU A 61 7.96 -1.06 -8.33
CA GLU A 61 8.73 -1.91 -9.26
C GLU A 61 9.49 -1.09 -10.32
N ASN A 62 8.88 -0.03 -10.85
CA ASN A 62 9.55 0.91 -11.76
C ASN A 62 10.72 1.63 -11.07
N SER A 63 10.50 2.09 -9.83
CA SER A 63 11.54 2.76 -9.03
C SER A 63 12.72 1.83 -8.75
N ASN A 64 12.48 0.56 -8.42
CA ASN A 64 13.53 -0.43 -8.18
C ASN A 64 14.28 -0.84 -9.46
N LYS A 65 13.62 -0.87 -10.62
CA LYS A 65 14.29 -1.18 -11.89
C LYS A 65 15.27 -0.09 -12.31
N ASN A 66 14.94 1.18 -12.03
CA ASN A 66 15.77 2.33 -12.40
C ASN A 66 16.85 2.66 -11.37
N ASN A 67 16.65 2.27 -10.11
CA ASN A 67 17.65 2.37 -9.06
C ASN A 67 18.07 0.96 -8.61
N PHE A 68 19.15 0.45 -9.18
CA PHE A 68 19.81 -0.80 -8.73
C PHE A 68 20.23 -0.75 -7.24
N TYR A 69 20.19 0.45 -6.63
CA TYR A 69 20.51 0.75 -5.23
C TYR A 69 19.32 1.24 -4.40
N PHE A 70 18.07 1.09 -4.84
CA PHE A 70 16.95 1.37 -3.93
C PHE A 70 16.82 0.24 -2.91
N SER A 71 17.70 0.26 -1.92
CA SER A 71 17.42 -0.23 -0.58
C SER A 71 16.33 0.65 0.01
N GLY A 72 15.12 0.59 -0.57
CA GLY A 72 13.94 1.06 0.12
C GLY A 72 14.01 0.48 1.53
N SER A 73 13.93 1.33 2.56
CA SER A 73 14.07 0.92 3.96
C SER A 73 13.39 -0.44 4.16
N TYR A 74 14.03 -1.41 4.82
CA TYR A 74 13.49 -2.76 5.02
C TYR A 74 11.95 -2.81 5.29
N PRO A 75 11.36 -1.89 6.08
CA PRO A 75 9.90 -1.80 6.25
C PRO A 75 9.08 -1.59 4.95
N LEU A 76 9.58 -0.81 3.99
CA LEU A 76 8.92 -0.55 2.71
C LEU A 76 8.89 -1.79 1.82
N GLN A 77 10.02 -2.50 1.72
CA GLN A 77 10.09 -3.74 0.93
C GLN A 77 9.11 -4.78 1.48
N LYS A 78 9.11 -4.99 2.80
CA LYS A 78 8.15 -5.87 3.47
C LYS A 78 6.70 -5.42 3.28
N ALA A 79 6.41 -4.12 3.31
CA ALA A 79 5.06 -3.63 3.03
C ALA A 79 4.61 -4.01 1.61
N PHE A 80 5.49 -3.92 0.61
CA PHE A 80 5.15 -4.30 -0.76
C PHE A 80 5.08 -5.82 -0.99
N GLU A 81 5.81 -6.64 -0.23
CA GLU A 81 5.61 -8.09 -0.20
C GLU A 81 4.19 -8.45 0.28
N GLU A 82 3.75 -7.88 1.40
CA GLU A 82 2.40 -8.09 1.94
C GLU A 82 1.31 -7.61 0.96
N VAL A 83 1.52 -6.46 0.30
CA VAL A 83 0.61 -6.00 -0.76
C VAL A 83 0.58 -6.97 -1.95
N LYS A 84 1.72 -7.56 -2.34
CA LYS A 84 1.78 -8.57 -3.42
C LYS A 84 0.99 -9.81 -3.04
N GLU A 85 1.15 -10.32 -1.83
CA GLU A 85 0.40 -11.47 -1.31
C GLU A 85 -1.11 -11.18 -1.32
N PHE A 86 -1.53 -10.07 -0.72
CA PHE A 86 -2.93 -9.65 -0.72
C PHE A 86 -3.54 -9.53 -2.13
N LEU A 87 -2.77 -9.03 -3.10
CA LEU A 87 -3.25 -8.92 -4.49
C LEU A 87 -3.32 -10.27 -5.23
N LYS A 88 -2.54 -11.28 -4.82
CA LYS A 88 -2.61 -12.65 -5.36
C LYS A 88 -3.85 -13.38 -4.87
N ASP A 89 -4.20 -13.23 -3.59
CA ASP A 89 -5.36 -13.90 -2.97
C ASP A 89 -6.71 -13.39 -3.52
N LEU A 90 -6.70 -12.24 -4.20
CA LEU A 90 -7.87 -11.65 -4.85
C LEU A 90 -8.01 -12.03 -6.34
N LYS A 91 -7.30 -13.06 -6.82
CA LYS A 91 -7.47 -13.64 -8.16
C LYS A 91 -8.55 -14.71 -8.15
#